data_AF-A0A925EWC6-F1
#
_entry.id   AF-A0A925EWC6-F1
#
_cell.length_a   1.000
_cell.length_b   1.000
_cell.length_c   1.000
_cell.angle_alpha   90.00
_cell.angle_beta   90.00
_cell.angle_gamma   90.00
#
_symmetry.space_group_name_H-M   'P 1'
#
loop_
_entity.id
_entity.type
_entity.pdbx_description
1 polymer ?
#
loop_
_entity_poly.entity_id
_entity_poly.type
_entity_poly.pdbx_seq_one_letter_code
_entity_poly.pdbx_strand_id
1 'polypeptide(L)'
;MCYMYRYLFTLLLSVNFLPVFAQQQMHAGVLVIGGGTGGTAAGLQSARMGVRTIIAESSVWLGGMFSSAGVPAFDGNHHMPSGIWAEFRERVYKVYGGPGRVATGWVSNTLFEPHVGDSILKAMVSATPELKVLYGLEFKSVIKSRLQIKGAVFYNRFTKSTVTIYASQVIDATELGDAMGNAGIPFDVGMEANSITGENVNIPASNNIIQDITYAAILQDYGPAADCTLVKQPGYNPMEFDGCCNEFCSDPSKLTSNVTAKKMLEYGKLPNGKYMINWPGKGNDIYLNVISMNPEQREKELQKAKDKTLRFIYFLQTQFGFKNLGLANNEFPTTDRLPIIPYHREGRRLKGMARFTLLNIADPFNEKSPLYRTGISVGDYPIDHHHRENPDAPQHLGFYPIPSFNVPLGALIPKQYTGMIIAEKAISVSNVVNGTTRLQPCVMLTGQAAGALAALAVQQQKNASRVAVREVQGALLKSKAYIMPYYDVPPTHPFFTDIQKIGATGILKGTGQPNAWANRTWFYPDSTIGAATLAKDINEYTGLVFLSKNQIVTLGDIIRYISIYKQKNKKPGVSMENVVKKWAALELKNFEMNRSAKRFEIAVLLNKWLNPFDALPINHQGKLITSKTQ
;
A
#
# COMPACT_ATOMS: atom_id res chain seq x y z
N MET A 1 -55.02 36.81 -71.13
CA MET A 1 -55.45 37.46 -69.88
C MET A 1 -55.99 36.36 -68.96
N CYS A 2 -55.49 36.29 -67.72
CA CYS A 2 -55.99 35.52 -66.57
C CYS A 2 -55.72 33.99 -66.42
N TYR A 3 -54.67 33.70 -65.63
CA TYR A 3 -54.65 32.97 -64.34
C TYR A 3 -55.38 31.61 -64.14
N MET A 4 -54.62 30.59 -63.70
CA MET A 4 -54.58 30.05 -62.32
C MET A 4 -54.73 28.52 -62.09
N TYR A 5 -53.88 28.04 -61.17
CA TYR A 5 -53.84 26.80 -60.37
C TYR A 5 -53.53 25.44 -61.02
N ARG A 6 -52.27 25.01 -60.86
CA ARG A 6 -51.90 23.60 -60.67
C ARG A 6 -51.16 23.46 -59.33
N TYR A 7 -51.72 22.68 -58.42
CA TYR A 7 -51.12 22.32 -57.13
C TYR A 7 -49.95 21.35 -57.37
N LEU A 8 -48.75 21.71 -56.90
CA LEU A 8 -47.63 20.78 -56.73
C LEU A 8 -47.45 20.52 -55.22
N PHE A 9 -47.76 19.30 -54.80
CA PHE A 9 -47.45 18.80 -53.46
C PHE A 9 -45.95 18.47 -53.42
N THR A 10 -45.16 19.25 -52.67
CA THR A 10 -43.74 18.96 -52.44
C THR A 10 -43.61 18.38 -51.04
N LEU A 11 -43.38 17.06 -50.94
CA LEU A 11 -43.15 16.37 -49.67
C LEU A 11 -41.69 16.63 -49.24
N LEU A 12 -41.48 17.57 -48.32
CA LEU A 12 -40.17 17.84 -47.71
C LEU A 12 -39.91 16.83 -46.59
N LEU A 13 -39.07 15.84 -46.85
CA LEU A 13 -38.49 14.95 -45.84
C LEU A 13 -37.45 15.73 -45.02
N SER A 14 -37.84 16.23 -43.86
CA SER A 14 -36.93 16.77 -42.86
C SER A 14 -36.22 15.61 -42.12
N VAL A 15 -34.98 15.31 -42.53
CA VAL A 15 -34.09 14.42 -41.77
C VAL A 15 -33.59 15.19 -40.54
N ASN A 16 -34.20 14.94 -39.38
CA ASN A 16 -33.72 15.44 -38.11
C ASN A 16 -32.45 14.65 -37.71
N PHE A 17 -31.27 15.23 -37.91
CA PHE A 17 -30.05 14.75 -37.27
C PHE A 17 -30.10 15.11 -35.79
N LEU A 18 -30.53 14.17 -34.95
CA LEU A 18 -30.26 14.25 -33.51
C LEU A 18 -28.75 14.11 -33.29
N PRO A 19 -28.09 15.02 -32.54
CA PRO A 19 -26.70 14.84 -32.19
C PRO A 19 -26.59 13.63 -31.24
N VAL A 20 -26.14 12.51 -31.78
CA VAL A 20 -25.67 11.39 -30.96
C VAL A 20 -24.41 11.86 -30.28
N PHE A 21 -24.48 12.19 -28.99
CA PHE A 21 -23.29 12.37 -28.17
C PHE A 21 -22.51 11.05 -28.19
N ALA A 22 -21.46 10.98 -29.00
CA ALA A 22 -20.64 9.79 -29.14
C ALA A 22 -20.01 9.45 -27.78
N GLN A 23 -20.45 8.35 -27.17
CA GLN A 23 -19.86 7.82 -25.95
C GLN A 23 -18.43 7.40 -26.26
N GLN A 24 -17.44 8.05 -25.65
CA GLN A 24 -16.03 7.72 -25.89
C GLN A 24 -15.74 6.34 -25.31
N GLN A 25 -15.47 5.37 -26.17
CA GLN A 25 -15.08 4.02 -25.77
C GLN A 25 -13.56 3.84 -25.90
N MET A 26 -12.94 3.22 -24.90
CA MET A 26 -11.51 2.96 -24.85
C MET A 26 -11.25 1.52 -24.41
N HIS A 27 -10.09 0.98 -24.81
CA HIS A 27 -9.60 -0.33 -24.40
C HIS A 27 -8.18 -0.22 -23.82
N ALA A 28 -7.92 -1.00 -22.79
CA ALA A 28 -6.61 -1.18 -22.19
C ALA A 28 -6.40 -2.66 -21.79
N GLY A 29 -5.15 -3.07 -21.60
CA GLY A 29 -4.88 -4.34 -20.91
C GLY A 29 -5.25 -4.22 -19.44
N VAL A 30 -4.85 -3.12 -18.81
CA VAL A 30 -5.14 -2.81 -17.41
C VAL A 30 -5.85 -1.45 -17.28
N LEU A 31 -6.94 -1.42 -16.52
CA LEU A 31 -7.58 -0.19 -16.06
C LEU A 31 -7.40 -0.07 -14.55
N VAL A 32 -6.78 1.02 -14.09
CA VAL A 32 -6.71 1.38 -12.66
C VAL A 32 -7.75 2.46 -12.38
N ILE A 33 -8.61 2.22 -11.40
CA ILE A 33 -9.63 3.19 -10.96
C ILE A 33 -9.12 3.85 -9.68
N GLY A 34 -8.68 5.11 -9.80
CA GLY A 34 -8.01 5.85 -8.72
C GLY A 34 -6.50 5.97 -8.93
N GLY A 35 -6.00 7.21 -8.95
CA GLY A 35 -4.60 7.62 -9.03
C GLY A 35 -3.99 7.88 -7.65
N GLY A 36 -4.43 7.16 -6.62
CA GLY A 36 -3.84 7.17 -5.29
C GLY A 36 -2.39 6.67 -5.27
N THR A 37 -1.84 6.48 -4.07
CA THR A 37 -0.45 6.04 -3.87
C THR A 37 -0.21 4.67 -4.51
N GLY A 38 -1.03 3.68 -4.16
CA GLY A 38 -0.96 2.34 -4.72
C GLY A 38 -1.52 2.28 -6.16
N GLY A 39 -2.56 3.03 -6.48
CA GLY A 39 -3.10 3.13 -7.84
C GLY A 39 -2.05 3.60 -8.86
N THR A 40 -1.29 4.66 -8.54
CA THR A 40 -0.21 5.16 -9.39
C THR A 40 0.91 4.13 -9.53
N ALA A 41 1.31 3.47 -8.43
CA ALA A 41 2.33 2.42 -8.47
C ALA A 41 1.89 1.19 -9.29
N ALA A 42 0.60 0.83 -9.24
CA ALA A 42 0.04 -0.25 -10.04
C ALA A 42 0.08 0.06 -11.53
N GLY A 43 -0.27 1.30 -11.90
CA GLY A 43 -0.16 1.78 -13.28
C GLY A 43 1.28 1.75 -13.79
N LEU A 44 2.21 2.29 -13.01
CA LEU A 44 3.65 2.29 -13.34
C LEU A 44 4.19 0.88 -13.52
N GLN A 45 3.93 -0.03 -12.58
CA GLN A 45 4.47 -1.40 -12.66
C GLN A 45 3.90 -2.16 -13.86
N SER A 46 2.59 -2.09 -14.09
CA SER A 46 1.96 -2.82 -15.20
C SER A 46 2.44 -2.31 -16.56
N ALA A 47 2.56 -1.00 -16.72
CA ALA A 47 3.06 -0.37 -17.94
C ALA A 47 4.56 -0.68 -18.18
N ARG A 48 5.39 -0.66 -17.13
CA ARG A 48 6.81 -1.06 -17.23
C ARG A 48 7.00 -2.54 -17.59
N MET A 49 5.98 -3.36 -17.39
CA MET A 49 5.96 -4.75 -17.84
C MET A 49 5.46 -4.90 -19.28
N GLY A 50 5.17 -3.80 -19.99
CA GLY A 50 4.79 -3.79 -21.39
C GLY A 50 3.28 -3.96 -21.64
N VAL A 51 2.44 -3.69 -20.64
CA VAL A 51 0.97 -3.74 -20.81
C VAL A 51 0.42 -2.33 -20.91
N ARG A 52 -0.38 -2.09 -21.96
CA ARG A 52 -1.11 -0.82 -22.13
C ARG A 52 -2.04 -0.59 -20.94
N THR A 53 -1.74 0.43 -20.14
CA THR A 53 -2.45 0.73 -18.90
C THR A 53 -3.07 2.11 -18.93
N ILE A 54 -4.30 2.22 -18.43
CA ILE A 54 -4.98 3.48 -18.17
C ILE A 54 -5.21 3.64 -16.67
N ILE A 55 -4.81 4.76 -16.07
CA ILE A 55 -5.31 5.22 -14.77
C ILE A 55 -6.45 6.22 -15.03
N ALA A 56 -7.63 5.95 -14.49
CA ALA A 56 -8.73 6.90 -14.41
C ALA A 56 -8.69 7.58 -13.04
N GLU A 57 -8.32 8.86 -13.01
CA GLU A 57 -8.19 9.66 -11.78
C GLU A 57 -9.27 10.74 -11.75
N SER A 58 -10.00 10.80 -10.63
CA SER A 58 -11.10 11.74 -10.48
C SER A 58 -10.62 13.20 -10.43
N SER A 59 -9.52 13.46 -9.71
CA SER A 59 -8.92 14.77 -9.51
C SER A 59 -7.93 15.13 -10.62
N VAL A 60 -7.14 16.18 -10.38
CA VAL A 60 -6.02 16.62 -11.23
C VAL A 60 -4.66 16.17 -10.67
N TRP A 61 -4.64 15.44 -9.56
CA TRP A 61 -3.44 15.07 -8.82
C TRP A 61 -3.27 13.55 -8.72
N LEU A 62 -2.03 13.10 -8.66
CA LEU A 62 -1.64 11.72 -8.36
C LEU A 62 -1.04 11.64 -6.96
N GLY A 63 -1.17 10.49 -6.31
CA GLY A 63 -0.49 10.17 -5.05
C GLY A 63 -1.37 10.17 -3.80
N GLY A 64 -2.69 10.38 -3.95
CA GLY A 64 -3.70 10.15 -2.90
C GLY A 64 -3.28 10.72 -1.54
N MET A 65 -2.96 9.83 -0.59
CA MET A 65 -2.58 10.18 0.78
C MET A 65 -1.43 11.21 0.86
N PHE A 66 -0.40 11.07 0.03
CA PHE A 66 0.77 11.95 0.04
C PHE A 66 0.46 13.37 -0.45
N SER A 67 -0.45 13.48 -1.41
CA SER A 67 -0.67 14.69 -2.19
C SER A 67 -2.10 15.18 -1.99
N SER A 68 -3.07 14.55 -2.65
CA SER A 68 -4.46 14.97 -2.68
C SER A 68 -5.13 15.01 -1.31
N ALA A 69 -4.66 14.22 -0.34
CA ALA A 69 -5.12 14.22 1.04
C ALA A 69 -4.27 15.08 2.00
N GLY A 70 -3.14 15.62 1.52
CA GLY A 70 -2.28 16.52 2.30
C GLY A 70 -1.53 15.87 3.45
N VAL A 71 -1.18 14.57 3.37
CA VAL A 71 -0.39 13.85 4.38
C VAL A 71 0.97 13.41 3.81
N PRO A 72 1.89 14.34 3.54
CA PRO A 72 3.18 14.08 2.90
C PRO A 72 4.25 13.62 3.90
N ALA A 73 3.88 12.75 4.83
CA ALA A 73 4.78 12.17 5.83
C ALA A 73 4.93 10.67 5.56
N PHE A 74 6.17 10.18 5.58
CA PHE A 74 6.45 8.77 5.34
C PHE A 74 6.40 7.99 6.65
N ASP A 75 5.27 7.32 6.90
CA ASP A 75 5.09 6.48 8.08
C ASP A 75 5.53 5.05 7.77
N GLY A 76 6.65 4.65 8.38
CA GLY A 76 7.25 3.33 8.18
C GLY A 76 8.18 3.20 6.97
N ASN A 77 8.78 2.02 6.82
CA ASN A 77 9.72 1.58 5.81
C ASN A 77 10.87 2.56 5.52
N HIS A 78 11.28 3.36 6.50
CA HIS A 78 12.41 4.29 6.34
C HIS A 78 13.72 3.53 6.09
N HIS A 79 13.92 2.42 6.81
CA HIS A 79 15.08 1.54 6.65
C HIS A 79 14.85 0.38 5.68
N MET A 80 13.67 0.28 5.08
CA MET A 80 13.33 -0.73 4.06
C MET A 80 12.85 -0.08 2.74
N PRO A 81 13.61 0.86 2.15
CA PRO A 81 13.30 1.36 0.81
C PRO A 81 13.41 0.23 -0.21
N SER A 82 12.39 0.05 -1.03
CA SER A 82 12.45 -0.92 -2.14
C SER A 82 11.48 -0.57 -3.25
N GLY A 83 11.67 -1.16 -4.44
CA GLY A 83 10.73 -1.01 -5.56
C GLY A 83 10.41 0.44 -5.93
N ILE A 84 9.17 0.67 -6.36
CA ILE A 84 8.67 2.00 -6.74
C ILE A 84 8.68 2.96 -5.54
N TRP A 85 8.52 2.44 -4.32
CA TRP A 85 8.63 3.24 -3.10
C TRP A 85 10.02 3.88 -2.96
N ALA A 86 11.09 3.09 -3.12
CA ALA A 86 12.45 3.63 -3.11
C ALA A 86 12.65 4.67 -4.21
N GLU A 87 12.20 4.39 -5.43
CA GLU A 87 12.31 5.33 -6.55
C GLU A 87 11.64 6.68 -6.26
N PHE A 88 10.44 6.66 -5.69
CA PHE A 88 9.70 7.86 -5.33
C PHE A 88 10.45 8.65 -4.24
N ARG A 89 10.87 7.97 -3.17
CA ARG A 89 11.62 8.60 -2.08
C ARG A 89 12.94 9.22 -2.54
N GLU A 90 13.71 8.52 -3.36
CA GLU A 90 14.97 9.05 -3.88
C GLU A 90 14.74 10.29 -4.77
N ARG A 91 13.61 10.37 -5.49
CA ARG A 91 13.22 11.58 -6.23
C ARG A 91 12.84 12.73 -5.30
N VAL A 92 12.16 12.45 -4.19
CA VAL A 92 11.92 13.45 -3.13
C VAL A 92 13.27 13.96 -2.62
N TYR A 93 14.18 13.07 -2.23
CA TYR A 93 15.52 13.47 -1.77
C TYR A 93 16.26 14.31 -2.81
N LYS A 94 16.19 13.95 -4.09
CA LYS A 94 16.81 14.73 -5.16
C LYS A 94 16.25 16.15 -5.28
N VAL A 95 14.93 16.34 -5.13
CA VAL A 95 14.31 17.67 -5.22
C VAL A 95 14.80 18.58 -4.09
N TYR A 96 14.91 18.07 -2.86
CA TYR A 96 15.28 18.88 -1.70
C TYR A 96 16.79 18.92 -1.41
N GLY A 97 17.60 18.12 -2.10
CA GLY A 97 19.05 18.07 -1.91
C GLY A 97 19.53 17.08 -0.83
N GLY A 98 18.75 16.03 -0.56
CA GLY A 98 19.13 14.91 0.30
C GLY A 98 18.18 14.65 1.48
N PRO A 99 18.34 13.51 2.18
CA PRO A 99 17.45 13.09 3.26
C PRO A 99 17.40 14.06 4.44
N GLY A 100 18.51 14.71 4.80
CA GLY A 100 18.55 15.68 5.89
C GLY A 100 17.72 16.94 5.65
N ARG A 101 17.37 17.23 4.39
CA ARG A 101 16.57 18.41 4.00
C ARG A 101 15.06 18.18 4.12
N VAL A 102 14.65 16.92 4.28
CA VAL A 102 13.24 16.50 4.40
C VAL A 102 12.94 15.87 5.77
N ALA A 103 13.94 15.72 6.64
CA ALA A 103 13.75 15.34 8.04
C ALA A 103 13.42 16.59 8.90
N THR A 104 12.31 17.26 8.59
CA THR A 104 11.98 18.59 9.13
C THR A 104 11.05 18.58 10.34
N GLY A 105 10.19 17.58 10.44
CA GLY A 105 9.24 17.36 11.53
C GLY A 105 9.55 16.07 12.28
N TRP A 106 8.98 15.89 13.46
CA TRP A 106 9.31 14.73 14.30
C TRP A 106 8.42 13.50 14.06
N VAL A 107 7.34 13.61 13.29
CA VAL A 107 6.50 12.45 12.92
C VAL A 107 7.22 11.47 12.00
N SER A 108 8.08 11.98 11.11
CA SER A 108 8.68 11.18 10.04
C SER A 108 10.07 11.68 9.70
N ASN A 109 10.92 10.77 9.21
CA ASN A 109 12.23 11.10 8.68
C ASN A 109 12.17 11.68 7.26
N THR A 110 10.99 11.77 6.65
CA THR A 110 10.83 12.34 5.31
C THR A 110 9.47 13.00 5.18
N LEU A 111 9.51 14.33 5.10
CA LEU A 111 8.38 15.22 4.87
C LEU A 111 8.66 16.14 3.69
N PHE A 112 7.63 16.47 2.92
CA PHE A 112 7.74 17.27 1.70
C PHE A 112 6.42 18.01 1.45
N GLU A 113 6.41 18.97 0.54
CA GLU A 113 5.17 19.63 0.14
C GLU A 113 4.30 18.72 -0.76
N PRO A 114 2.98 18.58 -0.48
CA PRO A 114 2.05 17.75 -1.26
C PRO A 114 2.12 17.91 -2.79
N HIS A 115 2.22 19.13 -3.30
CA HIS A 115 2.30 19.40 -4.75
C HIS A 115 3.59 18.86 -5.38
N VAL A 116 4.68 18.74 -4.59
CA VAL A 116 5.93 18.12 -5.04
C VAL A 116 5.75 16.61 -5.20
N GLY A 117 5.01 15.98 -4.29
CA GLY A 117 4.63 14.56 -4.42
C GLY A 117 3.88 14.26 -5.72
N ASP A 118 2.84 15.05 -6.01
CA ASP A 118 2.09 14.99 -7.28
C ASP A 118 3.02 15.18 -8.49
N SER A 119 3.86 16.21 -8.46
CA SER A 119 4.79 16.53 -9.55
C SER A 119 5.78 15.40 -9.84
N ILE A 120 6.34 14.79 -8.81
CA ILE A 120 7.25 13.64 -8.94
C ILE A 120 6.54 12.45 -9.57
N LEU A 121 5.32 12.13 -9.12
CA LEU A 121 4.55 11.01 -9.66
C LEU A 121 4.16 11.26 -11.12
N LYS A 122 3.74 12.48 -11.47
CA LYS A 122 3.49 12.88 -12.87
C LYS A 122 4.73 12.74 -13.73
N ALA A 123 5.91 13.09 -13.23
CA ALA A 123 7.16 12.90 -13.95
C ALA A 123 7.49 11.41 -14.16
N MET A 124 7.26 10.55 -13.15
CA MET A 124 7.44 9.10 -13.28
C MET A 124 6.47 8.50 -14.31
N VAL A 125 5.21 8.93 -14.29
CA VAL A 125 4.18 8.52 -15.24
C VAL A 125 4.53 8.96 -16.66
N SER A 126 4.91 10.24 -16.85
CA SER A 126 5.22 10.79 -18.17
C SER A 126 6.44 10.11 -18.82
N ALA A 127 7.35 9.57 -18.01
CA ALA A 127 8.49 8.78 -18.47
C ALA A 127 8.16 7.31 -18.78
N THR A 128 6.88 6.91 -18.72
CA THR A 128 6.43 5.52 -18.89
C THR A 128 5.49 5.41 -20.11
N PRO A 129 5.98 4.98 -21.29
CA PRO A 129 5.22 5.05 -22.55
C PRO A 129 3.88 4.30 -22.59
N GLU A 130 3.81 3.13 -21.95
CA GLU A 130 2.60 2.29 -21.92
C GLU A 130 1.54 2.76 -20.92
N LEU A 131 1.80 3.86 -20.20
CA LEU A 131 0.91 4.39 -19.17
C LEU A 131 0.23 5.67 -19.63
N LYS A 132 -1.09 5.67 -19.61
CA LYS A 132 -1.91 6.88 -19.79
C LYS A 132 -2.69 7.21 -18.53
N VAL A 133 -2.68 8.46 -18.11
CA VAL A 133 -3.56 8.96 -17.05
C VAL A 133 -4.66 9.82 -17.67
N LEU A 134 -5.89 9.58 -17.27
CA LEU A 134 -7.06 10.37 -17.63
C LEU A 134 -7.59 11.04 -16.36
N TYR A 135 -7.30 12.32 -16.21
CA TYR A 135 -7.76 13.16 -15.09
C TYR A 135 -9.21 13.59 -15.28
N GLY A 136 -9.89 13.95 -14.19
CA GLY A 136 -11.28 14.41 -14.22
C GLY A 136 -12.32 13.31 -14.42
N LEU A 137 -11.92 12.03 -14.38
CA LEU A 137 -12.82 10.89 -14.57
C LEU A 137 -13.43 10.44 -13.24
N GLU A 138 -14.66 10.85 -12.98
CA GLU A 138 -15.43 10.36 -11.85
C GLU A 138 -15.98 8.97 -12.15
N PHE A 139 -15.64 7.99 -11.31
CA PHE A 139 -16.22 6.66 -11.38
C PHE A 139 -17.75 6.70 -11.20
N LYS A 140 -18.49 5.98 -12.06
CA LYS A 140 -19.95 5.85 -11.97
C LYS A 140 -20.40 4.41 -11.75
N SER A 141 -19.88 3.47 -12.55
CA SER A 141 -20.24 2.07 -12.40
C SER A 141 -19.20 1.13 -12.99
N VAL A 142 -19.11 -0.08 -12.44
CA VAL A 142 -18.35 -1.16 -13.08
C VAL A 142 -19.16 -1.80 -14.20
N ILE A 143 -18.45 -2.28 -15.22
CA ILE A 143 -19.00 -3.11 -16.29
C ILE A 143 -18.68 -4.55 -15.96
N LYS A 144 -19.71 -5.39 -15.84
CA LYS A 144 -19.54 -6.81 -15.50
C LYS A 144 -20.50 -7.72 -16.23
N SER A 145 -20.09 -8.98 -16.36
CA SER A 145 -20.92 -10.11 -16.82
C SER A 145 -20.93 -11.16 -15.70
N ARG A 146 -22.04 -11.26 -14.97
CA ARG A 146 -22.13 -12.05 -13.73
C ARG A 146 -21.02 -11.68 -12.74
N LEU A 147 -20.09 -12.58 -12.47
CA LEU A 147 -18.96 -12.42 -11.53
C LEU A 147 -17.65 -11.99 -12.22
N GLN A 148 -17.69 -11.67 -13.51
CA GLN A 148 -16.52 -11.21 -14.27
C GLN A 148 -16.60 -9.72 -14.54
N ILE A 149 -15.63 -8.95 -14.04
CA ILE A 149 -15.46 -7.53 -14.32
C ILE A 149 -14.76 -7.37 -15.67
N LYS A 150 -15.18 -6.37 -16.45
CA LYS A 150 -14.71 -6.13 -17.83
C LYS A 150 -14.31 -4.67 -18.10
N GLY A 151 -14.50 -3.77 -17.14
CA GLY A 151 -14.26 -2.34 -17.32
C GLY A 151 -15.07 -1.48 -16.37
N ALA A 152 -15.15 -0.18 -16.67
CA ALA A 152 -15.96 0.77 -15.92
C ALA A 152 -16.46 1.94 -16.80
N VAL A 153 -17.49 2.60 -16.30
CA VAL A 153 -18.08 3.83 -16.85
C VAL A 153 -17.72 4.99 -15.93
N PHE A 154 -17.35 6.09 -16.55
CA PHE A 154 -16.92 7.32 -15.90
C PHE A 154 -17.67 8.52 -16.47
N TYR A 155 -17.78 9.56 -15.66
CA TYR A 155 -18.16 10.89 -16.12
C TYR A 155 -16.92 11.78 -16.13
N ASN A 156 -16.61 12.36 -17.28
CA ASN A 156 -15.51 13.31 -17.42
C ASN A 156 -16.01 14.71 -17.06
N ARG A 157 -15.49 15.28 -15.97
CA ARG A 157 -15.89 16.61 -15.50
C ARG A 157 -15.47 17.74 -16.44
N PHE A 158 -14.37 17.58 -17.18
CA PHE A 158 -13.85 18.61 -18.07
C PHE A 158 -14.62 18.67 -19.38
N THR A 159 -14.93 17.51 -19.96
CA THR A 159 -15.67 17.43 -21.23
C THR A 159 -17.18 17.30 -21.04
N LYS A 160 -17.65 17.13 -19.79
CA LYS A 160 -19.06 16.89 -19.43
C LYS A 160 -19.68 15.72 -20.20
N SER A 161 -18.91 14.64 -20.36
CA SER A 161 -19.29 13.49 -21.18
C SER A 161 -19.04 12.16 -20.48
N THR A 162 -19.78 11.13 -20.89
CA THR A 162 -19.56 9.75 -20.43
C THR A 162 -18.40 9.12 -21.17
N VAL A 163 -17.49 8.49 -20.43
CA VAL A 163 -16.36 7.71 -20.96
C VAL A 163 -16.50 6.27 -20.48
N THR A 164 -16.33 5.33 -21.40
CA THR A 164 -16.39 3.89 -21.11
C THR A 164 -15.04 3.27 -21.41
N ILE A 165 -14.47 2.57 -20.44
CA ILE A 165 -13.16 1.93 -20.57
C ILE A 165 -13.30 0.45 -20.29
N TYR A 166 -13.04 -0.38 -21.29
CA TYR A 166 -12.94 -1.83 -21.16
C TYR A 166 -11.50 -2.25 -20.89
N ALA A 167 -11.32 -3.26 -20.05
CA ALA A 167 -10.00 -3.82 -19.78
C ALA A 167 -10.05 -5.32 -19.51
N SER A 168 -8.95 -6.01 -19.83
CA SER A 168 -8.76 -7.41 -19.45
C SER A 168 -8.66 -7.57 -17.94
N GLN A 169 -8.02 -6.61 -17.26
CA GLN A 169 -7.91 -6.56 -15.81
C GLN A 169 -8.22 -5.15 -15.29
N VAL A 170 -9.08 -5.07 -14.28
CA VAL A 170 -9.38 -3.83 -13.56
C VAL A 170 -8.68 -3.85 -12.19
N ILE A 171 -8.11 -2.73 -11.76
CA ILE A 171 -7.59 -2.55 -10.41
C ILE A 171 -8.45 -1.49 -9.72
N ASP A 172 -9.13 -1.86 -8.64
CA ASP A 172 -9.74 -0.88 -7.75
C ASP A 172 -8.66 -0.32 -6.82
N ALA A 173 -8.31 0.94 -7.03
CA ALA A 173 -7.41 1.72 -6.20
C ALA A 173 -8.11 3.00 -5.70
N THR A 174 -9.44 2.96 -5.58
CA THR A 174 -10.21 4.06 -4.98
C THR A 174 -9.97 4.10 -3.47
N GLU A 175 -10.01 5.30 -2.89
CA GLU A 175 -9.69 5.52 -1.47
C GLU A 175 -10.52 4.67 -0.49
N LEU A 176 -11.79 4.37 -0.85
CA LEU A 176 -12.76 3.66 -0.01
C LEU A 176 -13.22 2.31 -0.58
N GLY A 177 -12.60 1.81 -1.67
CA GLY A 177 -12.99 0.58 -2.35
C GLY A 177 -14.37 0.69 -3.03
N ASP A 178 -14.67 1.84 -3.64
CA ASP A 178 -15.97 2.15 -4.23
C ASP A 178 -16.27 1.34 -5.50
N ALA A 179 -15.27 1.02 -6.32
CA ALA A 179 -15.50 0.22 -7.52
C ALA A 179 -15.83 -1.24 -7.17
N MET A 180 -15.14 -1.81 -6.19
CA MET A 180 -15.44 -3.11 -5.59
C MET A 180 -16.83 -3.12 -4.96
N GLY A 181 -17.17 -2.08 -4.19
CA GLY A 181 -18.48 -1.93 -3.57
C GLY A 181 -19.60 -1.88 -4.62
N ASN A 182 -19.43 -1.07 -5.67
CA ASN A 182 -20.36 -1.00 -6.79
C ASN A 182 -20.47 -2.33 -7.56
N ALA A 183 -19.38 -3.08 -7.66
CA ALA A 183 -19.37 -4.40 -8.30
C ALA A 183 -20.15 -5.47 -7.53
N GLY A 184 -20.53 -5.23 -6.28
CA GLY A 184 -21.14 -6.25 -5.41
C GLY A 184 -20.15 -7.33 -4.97
N ILE A 185 -18.84 -7.05 -5.06
CA ILE A 185 -17.81 -7.93 -4.51
C ILE A 185 -17.92 -7.88 -2.97
N PRO A 186 -17.96 -9.02 -2.26
CA PRO A 186 -18.12 -9.01 -0.81
C PRO A 186 -16.96 -8.32 -0.08
N PHE A 187 -17.31 -7.50 0.90
CA PHE A 187 -16.38 -6.75 1.75
C PHE A 187 -16.89 -6.68 3.20
N ASP A 188 -16.01 -6.26 4.11
CA ASP A 188 -16.33 -5.86 5.48
C ASP A 188 -16.11 -4.34 5.64
N VAL A 189 -16.76 -3.75 6.65
CA VAL A 189 -16.59 -2.35 7.10
C VAL A 189 -16.61 -2.36 8.62
N GLY A 190 -15.80 -1.51 9.25
CA GLY A 190 -15.76 -1.35 10.71
C GLY A 190 -15.01 -2.47 11.40
N MET A 191 -15.38 -2.87 12.61
CA MET A 191 -14.64 -3.88 13.37
C MET A 191 -15.29 -5.27 13.27
N GLU A 192 -14.47 -6.32 13.16
CA GLU A 192 -14.95 -7.70 13.19
C GLU A 192 -14.97 -8.26 14.62
N ALA A 193 -15.95 -9.12 14.91
CA ALA A 193 -15.94 -9.92 16.14
C ALA A 193 -14.68 -10.80 16.23
N ASN A 194 -14.14 -10.95 17.44
CA ASN A 194 -13.01 -11.82 17.73
C ASN A 194 -13.24 -13.26 17.23
N SER A 195 -14.50 -13.74 17.24
CA SER A 195 -14.88 -15.08 16.75
C SER A 195 -14.71 -15.27 15.23
N ILE A 196 -14.62 -14.18 14.45
CA ILE A 196 -14.43 -14.22 13.00
C ILE A 196 -12.95 -14.32 12.64
N THR A 197 -12.09 -13.56 13.33
CA THR A 197 -10.67 -13.44 12.96
C THR A 197 -9.73 -14.22 13.87
N GLY A 198 -10.19 -14.61 15.06
CA GLY A 198 -9.35 -15.19 16.12
C GLY A 198 -8.48 -14.16 16.85
N GLU A 199 -8.61 -12.87 16.52
CA GLU A 199 -7.84 -11.80 17.14
C GLU A 199 -8.48 -11.42 18.48
N ASN A 200 -7.70 -11.41 19.56
CA ASN A 200 -8.20 -11.06 20.88
C ASN A 200 -8.03 -9.55 21.16
N VAL A 201 -8.89 -8.74 20.54
CA VAL A 201 -8.90 -7.27 20.67
C VAL A 201 -10.16 -6.74 21.35
N ASN A 202 -10.80 -7.59 22.16
CA ASN A 202 -12.01 -7.27 22.92
C ASN A 202 -13.18 -6.75 22.08
N ILE A 203 -13.38 -7.27 20.86
CA ILE A 203 -14.58 -7.01 20.06
C ILE A 203 -15.52 -8.23 20.11
N PRO A 204 -16.57 -8.22 20.95
CA PRO A 204 -17.47 -9.36 21.08
C PRO A 204 -18.41 -9.53 19.87
N ALA A 205 -18.77 -8.44 19.19
CA ALA A 205 -19.67 -8.43 18.04
C ALA A 205 -19.17 -7.46 16.97
N SER A 206 -19.34 -7.84 15.70
CA SER A 206 -18.98 -6.99 14.57
C SER A 206 -19.82 -5.73 14.54
N ASN A 207 -19.23 -4.62 14.16
CA ASN A 207 -19.89 -3.32 14.03
C ASN A 207 -19.35 -2.55 12.82
N ASN A 208 -19.94 -1.39 12.52
CA ASN A 208 -19.53 -0.54 11.40
C ASN A 208 -18.68 0.66 11.84
N ILE A 209 -18.14 0.66 13.05
CA ILE A 209 -17.32 1.77 13.56
C ILE A 209 -15.96 1.75 12.88
N ILE A 210 -15.64 2.83 12.18
CA ILE A 210 -14.37 3.02 11.47
C ILE A 210 -13.42 3.95 12.21
N GLN A 211 -12.18 4.00 11.76
CA GLN A 211 -11.22 4.99 12.26
C GLN A 211 -11.63 6.43 11.92
N ASP A 212 -11.25 7.35 12.80
CA ASP A 212 -11.39 8.79 12.62
C ASP A 212 -10.70 9.24 11.33
N ILE A 213 -11.30 10.20 10.64
CA ILE A 213 -10.71 10.82 9.46
C ILE A 213 -10.11 12.17 9.84
N THR A 214 -9.25 12.69 8.97
CA THR A 214 -8.69 14.03 9.14
C THR A 214 -8.80 14.78 7.83
N TYR A 215 -9.30 16.02 7.87
CA TYR A 215 -9.04 16.93 6.75
C TYR A 215 -7.73 17.64 7.06
N ALA A 216 -6.63 17.24 6.41
CA ALA A 216 -5.35 17.87 6.69
C ALA A 216 -5.36 19.34 6.20
N ALA A 217 -4.40 20.13 6.67
CA ALA A 217 -4.15 21.47 6.13
C ALA A 217 -2.65 21.73 6.09
N ILE A 218 -2.18 22.51 5.11
CA ILE A 218 -0.81 22.99 5.07
C ILE A 218 -0.80 24.48 5.41
N LEU A 219 -0.16 24.82 6.52
CA LEU A 219 0.12 26.19 6.90
C LEU A 219 1.49 26.61 6.36
N GLN A 220 1.62 27.89 6.05
CA GLN A 220 2.86 28.56 5.71
C GLN A 220 3.13 29.65 6.75
N ASP A 221 4.39 29.75 7.16
CA ASP A 221 4.87 30.89 7.93
C ASP A 221 5.10 32.09 7.01
N TYR A 222 4.28 33.14 7.20
CA TYR A 222 4.38 34.39 6.43
C TYR A 222 5.32 35.43 7.09
N GLY A 223 6.03 35.02 8.14
CA GLY A 223 6.96 35.84 8.90
C GLY A 223 6.30 36.54 10.10
N PRO A 224 7.11 36.98 11.07
CA PRO A 224 6.65 37.38 12.40
C PRO A 224 5.71 38.60 12.42
N ALA A 225 5.74 39.45 11.38
CA ALA A 225 4.89 40.63 11.27
C ALA A 225 3.52 40.35 10.62
N ALA A 226 3.32 39.16 10.04
CA ALA A 226 2.07 38.82 9.37
C ALA A 226 0.99 38.44 10.38
N ASP A 227 -0.24 38.93 10.17
CA ASP A 227 -1.44 38.42 10.83
C ASP A 227 -2.33 37.72 9.79
N CYS A 228 -2.23 36.40 9.79
CA CYS A 228 -2.99 35.48 8.94
C CYS A 228 -4.15 34.84 9.72
N THR A 229 -4.59 35.44 10.83
CA THR A 229 -5.65 34.89 11.66
C THR A 229 -6.90 34.65 10.82
N LEU A 230 -7.40 33.40 10.83
CA LEU A 230 -8.61 33.05 10.09
C LEU A 230 -9.82 33.78 10.67
N VAL A 231 -10.88 33.90 9.88
CA VAL A 231 -12.16 34.35 10.42
C VAL A 231 -12.67 33.31 11.42
N LYS A 232 -13.19 33.74 12.57
CA LYS A 232 -13.81 32.87 13.57
C LYS A 232 -14.93 32.06 12.93
N GLN A 233 -14.78 30.74 12.90
CA GLN A 233 -15.76 29.84 12.31
C GLN A 233 -17.02 29.72 13.19
N PRO A 234 -18.21 29.48 12.59
CA PRO A 234 -19.42 29.15 13.35
C PRO A 234 -19.21 27.96 14.28
N GLY A 235 -19.83 28.01 15.47
CA GLY A 235 -19.73 26.93 16.46
C GLY A 235 -18.38 26.81 17.16
N TYR A 236 -17.46 27.77 16.96
CA TYR A 236 -16.16 27.75 17.63
C TYR A 236 -16.26 27.79 19.16
N ASN A 237 -15.69 26.76 19.79
CA ASN A 237 -15.46 26.66 21.22
C ASN A 237 -14.03 26.13 21.45
N PRO A 238 -13.12 26.87 22.13
CA PRO A 238 -11.76 26.39 22.36
C PRO A 238 -11.70 25.08 23.15
N MET A 239 -12.72 24.78 23.96
CA MET A 239 -12.82 23.51 24.69
C MET A 239 -12.99 22.27 23.80
N GLU A 240 -13.29 22.45 22.50
CA GLU A 240 -13.24 21.36 21.51
C GLU A 240 -11.83 20.72 21.44
N PHE A 241 -10.79 21.49 21.74
CA PHE A 241 -9.37 21.10 21.62
C PHE A 241 -8.66 20.95 22.99
N ASP A 242 -9.43 20.81 24.06
CA ASP A 242 -8.91 20.61 25.41
C ASP A 242 -8.06 19.32 25.50
N GLY A 243 -6.79 19.46 25.91
CA GLY A 243 -5.83 18.36 25.98
C GLY A 243 -5.07 18.08 24.67
N CYS A 244 -5.10 19.01 23.71
CA CYS A 244 -4.30 18.94 22.48
C CYS A 244 -2.79 19.08 22.75
N CYS A 245 -2.40 19.83 23.76
CA CYS A 245 -1.04 20.04 24.23
C CYS A 245 -1.03 20.35 25.74
N ASN A 246 0.13 20.31 26.39
CA ASN A 246 0.26 20.54 27.83
C ASN A 246 -0.05 21.99 28.27
N GLU A 247 0.01 22.96 27.36
CA GLU A 247 -0.31 24.37 27.59
C GLU A 247 -1.82 24.68 27.56
N PHE A 248 -2.66 23.76 27.08
CA PHE A 248 -4.11 23.93 27.04
C PHE A 248 -4.82 22.62 27.42
N CYS A 249 -4.95 22.40 28.73
CA CYS A 249 -5.59 21.22 29.28
C CYS A 249 -6.25 21.53 30.63
N SER A 250 -7.57 21.34 30.72
CA SER A 250 -8.35 21.51 31.95
C SER A 250 -8.13 20.39 32.97
N ASP A 251 -7.76 19.21 32.49
CA ASP A 251 -7.57 17.99 33.28
C ASP A 251 -6.42 17.18 32.67
N PRO A 252 -5.27 17.04 33.36
CA PRO A 252 -4.12 16.29 32.85
C PRO A 252 -4.44 14.85 32.41
N SER A 253 -5.50 14.21 32.91
CA SER A 253 -5.92 12.88 32.45
C SER A 253 -6.45 12.86 31.02
N LYS A 254 -6.88 14.03 30.49
CA LYS A 254 -7.33 14.21 29.10
C LYS A 254 -6.18 14.46 28.13
N LEU A 255 -4.93 14.63 28.62
CA LEU A 255 -3.79 14.86 27.75
C LEU A 255 -3.61 13.70 26.79
N THR A 256 -3.69 14.01 25.51
CA THR A 256 -3.44 13.02 24.45
C THR A 256 -1.97 12.92 24.08
N SER A 257 -1.20 13.98 24.35
CA SER A 257 0.24 14.08 24.15
C SER A 257 0.83 15.13 25.10
N ASN A 258 1.95 14.80 25.77
CA ASN A 258 2.64 15.71 26.70
C ASN A 258 3.68 16.58 25.96
N VAL A 259 3.22 17.38 25.01
CA VAL A 259 4.06 18.30 24.22
C VAL A 259 3.54 19.73 24.32
N THR A 260 4.41 20.72 24.11
CA THR A 260 4.00 22.13 23.96
C THR A 260 3.28 22.34 22.64
N ALA A 261 2.51 23.42 22.52
CA ALA A 261 1.83 23.82 21.28
C ALA A 261 2.82 24.03 20.13
N LYS A 262 4.00 24.59 20.40
CA LYS A 262 5.09 24.70 19.42
C LYS A 262 5.55 23.32 18.96
N LYS A 263 5.79 22.39 19.90
CA LYS A 263 6.24 21.05 19.56
C LYS A 263 5.17 20.27 18.80
N MET A 264 3.89 20.46 19.13
CA MET A 264 2.76 19.95 18.36
C MET A 264 2.77 20.44 16.91
N LEU A 265 2.98 21.74 16.66
CA LEU A 265 3.14 22.26 15.29
C LEU A 265 4.34 21.63 14.56
N GLU A 266 5.45 21.40 15.27
CA GLU A 266 6.64 20.75 14.72
C GLU A 266 6.44 19.26 14.37
N TYR A 267 5.28 18.67 14.70
CA TYR A 267 4.91 17.30 14.33
C TYR A 267 5.08 17.06 12.85
N GLY A 268 4.34 17.83 12.06
CA GLY A 268 4.31 17.79 10.61
C GLY A 268 5.06 18.95 9.97
N LYS A 269 6.15 19.46 10.57
CA LYS A 269 6.94 20.52 9.95
C LYS A 269 7.48 20.04 8.61
N LEU A 270 7.22 20.80 7.56
CA LEU A 270 7.65 20.55 6.19
C LEU A 270 8.84 21.46 5.84
N PRO A 271 9.53 21.23 4.71
CA PRO A 271 10.47 22.19 4.15
C PRO A 271 9.82 23.57 3.90
N ASN A 272 10.68 24.57 3.67
CA ASN A 272 10.28 25.92 3.22
C ASN A 272 9.28 26.64 4.15
N GLY A 273 9.40 26.44 5.46
CA GLY A 273 8.59 27.17 6.45
C GLY A 273 7.12 26.76 6.47
N LYS A 274 6.81 25.52 6.06
CA LYS A 274 5.45 24.98 6.03
C LYS A 274 5.21 23.97 7.14
N TYR A 275 3.94 23.76 7.49
CA TYR A 275 3.50 22.89 8.57
C TYR A 275 2.23 22.14 8.17
N MET A 276 2.23 20.81 8.32
CA MET A 276 1.04 19.98 8.17
C MET A 276 0.24 19.95 9.49
N ILE A 277 -1.04 20.31 9.39
CA ILE A 277 -2.04 20.12 10.44
C ILE A 277 -2.71 18.77 10.22
N ASN A 278 -2.29 17.80 11.03
CA ASN A 278 -2.85 16.46 11.14
C ASN A 278 -2.57 15.98 12.56
N TRP A 279 -3.29 16.53 13.54
CA TRP A 279 -3.01 16.27 14.95
C TRP A 279 -4.06 15.33 15.56
N PRO A 280 -3.66 14.13 16.01
CA PRO A 280 -4.61 13.12 16.43
C PRO A 280 -5.22 13.39 17.80
N GLY A 281 -6.36 12.76 18.07
CA GLY A 281 -7.04 12.86 19.36
C GLY A 281 -7.74 14.19 19.57
N LYS A 282 -7.07 15.19 20.18
CA LYS A 282 -7.67 16.49 20.52
C LYS A 282 -7.35 17.62 19.53
N GLY A 283 -7.01 17.26 18.30
CA GLY A 283 -6.79 18.18 17.19
C GLY A 283 -7.93 18.17 16.16
N ASN A 284 -7.58 17.97 14.90
CA ASN A 284 -8.51 18.02 13.76
C ASN A 284 -8.97 16.65 13.24
N ASP A 285 -8.70 15.56 13.97
CA ASP A 285 -9.39 14.29 13.76
C ASP A 285 -10.89 14.42 14.02
N ILE A 286 -11.72 13.73 13.25
CA ILE A 286 -13.18 13.69 13.44
C ILE A 286 -13.72 12.32 13.05
N TYR A 287 -14.67 11.81 13.83
CA TYR A 287 -15.39 10.59 13.48
C TYR A 287 -16.49 10.90 12.46
N LEU A 288 -16.32 10.45 11.21
CA LEU A 288 -17.33 10.53 10.15
C LEU A 288 -17.35 9.24 9.33
N ASN A 289 -18.41 8.43 9.47
CA ASN A 289 -18.58 7.23 8.66
C ASN A 289 -19.31 7.54 7.34
N VAL A 290 -18.53 7.81 6.30
CA VAL A 290 -19.03 8.22 4.96
C VAL A 290 -19.03 7.10 3.93
N ILE A 291 -18.67 5.87 4.31
CA ILE A 291 -18.39 4.78 3.37
C ILE A 291 -19.65 4.39 2.56
N SER A 292 -20.81 4.30 3.20
CA SER A 292 -22.08 3.91 2.55
C SER A 292 -22.79 5.06 1.85
N MET A 293 -22.32 6.31 2.01
CA MET A 293 -22.93 7.50 1.42
C MET A 293 -22.64 7.60 -0.08
N ASN A 294 -23.56 8.22 -0.82
CA ASN A 294 -23.32 8.61 -2.21
C ASN A 294 -22.40 9.85 -2.29
N PRO A 295 -21.84 10.19 -3.46
CA PRO A 295 -20.88 11.30 -3.58
C PRO A 295 -21.37 12.65 -3.05
N GLU A 296 -22.63 13.01 -3.30
CA GLU A 296 -23.20 14.29 -2.84
C GLU A 296 -23.34 14.34 -1.32
N GLN A 297 -23.82 13.25 -0.72
CA GLN A 297 -23.92 13.09 0.73
C GLN A 297 -22.54 13.13 1.38
N ARG A 298 -21.53 12.48 0.78
CA ARG A 298 -20.14 12.52 1.26
C ARG A 298 -19.61 13.95 1.28
N GLU A 299 -19.75 14.70 0.18
CA GLU A 299 -19.27 16.08 0.11
C GLU A 299 -19.87 16.94 1.24
N LYS A 300 -21.19 16.84 1.44
CA LYS A 300 -21.89 17.55 2.52
C LYS A 300 -21.39 17.15 3.91
N GLU A 301 -21.17 15.86 4.15
CA GLU A 301 -20.74 15.37 5.45
C GLU A 301 -19.27 15.74 5.74
N LEU A 302 -18.42 15.69 4.72
CA LEU A 302 -16.99 16.05 4.82
C LEU A 302 -16.76 17.53 5.10
N GLN A 303 -17.74 18.41 4.84
CA GLN A 303 -17.67 19.81 5.25
C GLN A 303 -17.44 19.95 6.76
N LYS A 304 -18.00 19.04 7.58
CA LYS A 304 -17.78 19.05 9.05
C LYS A 304 -16.30 18.88 9.41
N ALA A 305 -15.56 18.08 8.65
CA ALA A 305 -14.13 17.86 8.86
C ALA A 305 -13.30 19.08 8.44
N LYS A 306 -13.67 19.75 7.33
CA LYS A 306 -13.07 21.03 6.93
C LYS A 306 -13.30 22.09 8.00
N ASP A 307 -14.53 22.23 8.48
CA ASP A 307 -14.89 23.22 9.50
C ASP A 307 -14.13 22.98 10.81
N LYS A 308 -13.99 21.72 11.26
CA LYS A 308 -13.19 21.37 12.46
C LYS A 308 -11.72 21.75 12.28
N THR A 309 -11.17 21.52 11.09
CA THR A 309 -9.78 21.89 10.77
C THR A 309 -9.57 23.40 10.80
N LEU A 310 -10.48 24.17 10.20
CA LEU A 310 -10.42 25.64 10.24
C LEU A 310 -10.60 26.19 11.67
N ARG A 311 -11.48 25.60 12.48
CA ARG A 311 -11.61 25.91 13.91
C ARG A 311 -10.31 25.62 14.67
N PHE A 312 -9.65 24.50 14.38
CA PHE A 312 -8.40 24.16 15.04
C PHE A 312 -7.27 25.15 14.68
N ILE A 313 -7.15 25.52 13.40
CA ILE A 313 -6.17 26.55 12.99
C ILE A 313 -6.46 27.89 13.69
N TYR A 314 -7.72 28.33 13.71
CA TYR A 314 -8.13 29.54 14.43
C TYR A 314 -7.82 29.47 15.94
N PHE A 315 -8.03 28.30 16.56
CA PHE A 315 -7.64 28.04 17.94
C PHE A 315 -6.14 28.25 18.16
N LEU A 316 -5.29 27.66 17.30
CA LEU A 316 -3.84 27.81 17.39
C LEU A 316 -3.39 29.27 17.29
N GLN A 317 -3.99 30.03 16.37
CA GLN A 317 -3.67 31.44 16.15
C GLN A 317 -4.09 32.31 17.34
N THR A 318 -5.24 32.04 17.96
CA THR A 318 -5.81 32.89 19.01
C THR A 318 -5.38 32.51 20.42
N GLN A 319 -5.21 31.22 20.72
CA GLN A 319 -4.80 30.76 22.05
C GLN A 319 -3.29 30.82 22.25
N PHE A 320 -2.51 30.51 21.21
CA PHE A 320 -1.04 30.42 21.31
C PHE A 320 -0.31 31.51 20.52
N GLY A 321 -1.04 32.41 19.84
CA GLY A 321 -0.45 33.54 19.15
C GLY A 321 0.25 33.21 17.83
N PHE A 322 0.01 32.03 17.23
CA PHE A 322 0.59 31.63 15.94
C PHE A 322 -0.02 32.34 14.73
N LYS A 323 -0.25 33.65 14.85
CA LYS A 323 -0.94 34.49 13.85
C LYS A 323 -0.20 34.59 12.52
N ASN A 324 1.12 34.44 12.53
CA ASN A 324 1.94 34.41 11.32
C ASN A 324 1.74 33.15 10.46
N LEU A 325 1.16 32.09 11.02
CA LEU A 325 0.87 30.86 10.28
C LEU A 325 -0.51 30.96 9.64
N GLY A 326 -0.57 30.93 8.30
CA GLY A 326 -1.81 30.94 7.53
C GLY A 326 -1.88 29.77 6.55
N LEU A 327 -3.06 29.48 6.00
CA LEU A 327 -3.18 28.48 4.93
C LEU A 327 -2.23 28.82 3.76
N ALA A 328 -1.49 27.83 3.27
CA ALA A 328 -0.54 28.02 2.18
C ALA A 328 -1.26 28.37 0.87
N ASN A 329 -0.87 29.47 0.23
CA ASN A 329 -1.55 29.97 -0.98
C ASN A 329 -1.27 29.16 -2.26
N ASN A 330 -0.21 28.35 -2.26
CA ASN A 330 0.31 27.68 -3.45
C ASN A 330 0.41 26.16 -3.31
N GLU A 331 -0.32 25.57 -2.35
CA GLU A 331 -0.20 24.15 -2.09
C GLU A 331 -1.26 23.32 -2.83
N PHE A 332 -2.54 23.66 -2.68
CA PHE A 332 -3.63 22.91 -3.28
C PHE A 332 -4.35 23.70 -4.37
N PRO A 333 -4.91 23.04 -5.41
CA PRO A 333 -5.66 23.71 -6.48
C PRO A 333 -7.10 24.09 -6.07
N THR A 334 -7.46 23.92 -4.81
CA THR A 334 -8.79 24.18 -4.26
C THR A 334 -8.95 25.65 -3.86
N THR A 335 -10.16 26.19 -3.97
CA THR A 335 -10.44 27.60 -3.64
C THR A 335 -10.35 27.88 -2.14
N ASP A 336 -10.61 26.87 -1.30
CA ASP A 336 -10.52 26.95 0.16
C ASP A 336 -9.09 26.68 0.68
N ARG A 337 -8.13 26.41 -0.21
CA ARG A 337 -6.73 26.09 0.10
C ARG A 337 -6.54 24.85 0.98
N LEU A 338 -7.54 23.98 1.08
CA LEU A 338 -7.46 22.68 1.76
C LEU A 338 -7.16 21.57 0.74
N PRO A 339 -6.73 20.37 1.18
CA PRO A 339 -6.56 19.22 0.29
C PRO A 339 -7.79 18.91 -0.57
N ILE A 340 -7.60 18.18 -1.67
CA ILE A 340 -8.69 17.80 -2.60
C ILE A 340 -9.64 16.79 -1.95
N ILE A 341 -9.09 15.88 -1.13
CA ILE A 341 -9.82 14.85 -0.40
C ILE A 341 -9.39 14.84 1.07
N PRO A 342 -10.22 14.32 2.00
CA PRO A 342 -9.75 14.06 3.35
C PRO A 342 -8.76 12.89 3.38
N TYR A 343 -8.02 12.79 4.48
CA TYR A 343 -7.30 11.58 4.83
C TYR A 343 -8.25 10.53 5.42
N HIS A 344 -8.63 9.57 4.58
CA HIS A 344 -9.31 8.35 5.02
C HIS A 344 -8.29 7.31 5.51
N ARG A 345 -8.40 6.91 6.78
CA ARG A 345 -7.60 5.81 7.35
C ARG A 345 -8.18 4.44 6.98
N GLU A 346 -9.49 4.33 6.91
CA GLU A 346 -10.21 3.07 6.69
C GLU A 346 -11.29 3.22 5.60
N GLY A 347 -11.55 2.12 4.89
CA GLY A 347 -12.60 1.99 3.89
C GLY A 347 -13.19 0.58 3.90
N ARG A 348 -13.77 0.15 2.78
CA ARG A 348 -14.20 -1.25 2.62
C ARG A 348 -12.99 -2.18 2.57
N ARG A 349 -13.05 -3.34 3.24
CA ARG A 349 -12.01 -4.37 3.18
C ARG A 349 -12.50 -5.60 2.44
N LEU A 350 -11.79 -6.01 1.39
CA LEU A 350 -12.15 -7.14 0.55
C LEU A 350 -12.32 -8.45 1.34
N LYS A 351 -13.27 -9.31 0.94
CA LYS A 351 -13.24 -10.75 1.26
C LYS A 351 -12.46 -11.51 0.19
N GLY A 352 -11.15 -11.60 0.39
CA GLY A 352 -10.20 -12.09 -0.60
C GLY A 352 -9.96 -13.60 -0.55
N MET A 353 -9.05 -14.08 -1.40
CA MET A 353 -8.57 -15.46 -1.38
C MET A 353 -7.78 -15.78 -0.11
N ALA A 354 -7.12 -14.78 0.49
CA ALA A 354 -6.51 -14.85 1.80
C ALA A 354 -6.94 -13.62 2.61
N ARG A 355 -7.24 -13.81 3.90
CA ARG A 355 -7.47 -12.73 4.85
C ARG A 355 -6.24 -12.62 5.75
N PHE A 356 -5.63 -11.45 5.79
CA PHE A 356 -4.43 -11.22 6.59
C PHE A 356 -4.82 -10.65 7.97
N THR A 357 -4.42 -11.35 9.03
CA THR A 357 -4.79 -11.05 10.43
C THR A 357 -3.56 -10.85 11.31
N LEU A 358 -3.75 -10.36 12.53
CA LEU A 358 -2.68 -10.14 13.51
C LEU A 358 -1.89 -11.41 13.79
N LEU A 359 -2.55 -12.58 13.81
CA LEU A 359 -1.91 -13.88 14.00
C LEU A 359 -0.85 -14.16 12.91
N ASN A 360 -1.13 -13.76 11.67
CA ASN A 360 -0.20 -13.91 10.56
C ASN A 360 1.02 -12.98 10.65
N ILE A 361 0.98 -11.97 11.52
CA ILE A 361 2.09 -11.03 11.78
C ILE A 361 2.85 -11.44 13.04
N ALA A 362 2.13 -11.79 14.11
CA ALA A 362 2.70 -12.11 15.41
C ALA A 362 3.45 -13.45 15.41
N ASP A 363 2.92 -14.48 14.74
CA ASP A 363 3.55 -15.80 14.65
C ASP A 363 3.43 -16.43 13.25
N PRO A 364 4.01 -15.80 12.21
CA PRO A 364 3.80 -16.16 10.81
C PRO A 364 4.16 -17.61 10.49
N PHE A 365 5.13 -18.21 11.20
CA PHE A 365 5.70 -19.50 10.86
C PHE A 365 4.95 -20.70 11.45
N ASN A 366 4.04 -20.47 12.41
CA ASN A 366 3.26 -21.53 13.06
C ASN A 366 1.77 -21.51 12.66
N GLU A 367 1.34 -20.51 11.90
CA GLU A 367 -0.03 -20.41 11.39
C GLU A 367 -0.39 -21.54 10.40
N LYS A 368 -1.65 -21.99 10.45
CA LYS A 368 -2.17 -23.06 9.58
C LYS A 368 -2.03 -22.75 8.09
N SER A 369 -2.15 -21.48 7.73
CA SER A 369 -1.87 -20.98 6.38
C SER A 369 -0.58 -20.18 6.43
N PRO A 370 0.53 -20.67 5.85
CA PRO A 370 1.83 -19.99 5.88
C PRO A 370 1.84 -18.81 4.90
N LEU A 371 1.04 -17.78 5.17
CA LEU A 371 0.82 -16.64 4.28
C LEU A 371 2.09 -15.83 4.00
N TYR A 372 3.08 -15.86 4.91
CA TYR A 372 4.40 -15.27 4.69
C TYR A 372 5.09 -15.78 3.42
N ARG A 373 4.77 -17.01 2.96
CA ARG A 373 5.32 -17.57 1.70
C ARG A 373 4.81 -16.82 0.47
N THR A 374 3.69 -16.12 0.59
CA THR A 374 2.99 -15.41 -0.49
C THR A 374 3.17 -13.89 -0.45
N GLY A 375 4.08 -13.38 0.38
CA GLY A 375 4.31 -11.94 0.55
C GLY A 375 4.66 -11.20 -0.74
N ILE A 376 4.09 -10.02 -0.93
CA ILE A 376 4.29 -9.18 -2.12
C ILE A 376 4.61 -7.71 -1.83
N SER A 377 4.50 -7.29 -0.58
CA SER A 377 4.87 -5.96 -0.08
C SER A 377 5.18 -6.09 1.39
N VAL A 378 5.88 -5.12 1.97
CA VAL A 378 6.31 -5.14 3.37
C VAL A 378 5.91 -3.88 4.11
N GLY A 379 5.70 -3.99 5.42
CA GLY A 379 5.49 -2.89 6.34
C GLY A 379 6.20 -3.13 7.67
N ASP A 380 6.65 -2.08 8.33
CA ASP A 380 7.28 -2.12 9.66
C ASP A 380 6.59 -1.26 10.71
N TYR A 381 5.53 -0.53 10.37
CA TYR A 381 4.87 0.32 11.34
C TYR A 381 4.04 -0.51 12.33
N PRO A 382 3.93 -0.11 13.60
CA PRO A 382 3.00 -0.75 14.52
C PRO A 382 1.55 -0.59 14.07
N ILE A 383 0.63 -1.29 14.73
CA ILE A 383 -0.79 -1.07 14.50
C ILE A 383 -1.16 0.25 15.16
N ASP A 384 -1.70 1.17 14.37
CA ASP A 384 -2.05 2.52 14.82
C ASP A 384 -3.51 2.83 14.49
N HIS A 385 -4.42 2.54 15.43
CA HIS A 385 -5.83 2.86 15.28
C HIS A 385 -6.18 4.22 15.87
N HIS A 386 -6.93 5.01 15.11
CA HIS A 386 -7.45 6.30 15.54
C HIS A 386 -8.96 6.19 15.72
N HIS A 387 -9.42 6.06 16.97
CA HIS A 387 -10.85 6.03 17.30
C HIS A 387 -11.19 6.92 18.50
N ARG A 388 -10.39 7.97 18.74
CA ARG A 388 -10.52 8.77 19.96
C ARG A 388 -11.78 9.62 19.97
N GLU A 389 -12.37 9.87 18.79
CA GLU A 389 -13.62 10.63 18.66
C GLU A 389 -14.87 9.74 18.75
N ASN A 390 -14.71 8.41 18.86
CA ASN A 390 -15.82 7.49 19.09
C ASN A 390 -15.57 6.62 20.35
N PRO A 391 -16.26 6.90 21.47
CA PRO A 391 -16.03 6.18 22.73
C PRO A 391 -16.45 4.71 22.71
N ASP A 392 -17.30 4.31 21.75
CA ASP A 392 -17.75 2.92 21.60
C ASP A 392 -16.66 2.03 20.95
N ALA A 393 -15.59 2.62 20.41
CA ALA A 393 -14.46 1.91 19.85
C ALA A 393 -13.39 1.58 20.90
N PRO A 394 -12.61 0.49 20.74
CA PRO A 394 -11.50 0.20 21.62
C PRO A 394 -10.40 1.27 21.57
N GLN A 395 -10.04 1.79 22.74
CA GLN A 395 -9.01 2.81 22.87
C GLN A 395 -7.59 2.24 23.05
N HIS A 396 -7.44 0.92 23.14
CA HIS A 396 -6.17 0.23 23.44
C HIS A 396 -5.38 -0.19 22.18
N LEU A 397 -5.92 0.05 20.98
CA LEU A 397 -5.27 -0.27 19.70
C LEU A 397 -4.46 0.90 19.12
N GLY A 398 -4.29 1.98 19.89
CA GLY A 398 -3.35 3.03 19.57
C GLY A 398 -1.92 2.53 19.80
N PHE A 399 -1.15 2.37 18.73
CA PHE A 399 0.27 2.03 18.78
C PHE A 399 0.59 0.62 19.33
N TYR A 400 -0.15 -0.39 18.87
CA TYR A 400 0.05 -1.78 19.29
C TYR A 400 1.29 -2.42 18.62
N PRO A 401 2.22 -3.01 19.40
CA PRO A 401 3.49 -3.51 18.91
C PRO A 401 3.34 -4.81 18.11
N ILE A 402 3.94 -4.87 16.93
CA ILE A 402 4.00 -6.05 16.07
C ILE A 402 5.40 -6.18 15.44
N PRO A 403 5.84 -7.33 14.94
CA PRO A 403 6.99 -7.38 14.04
C PRO A 403 6.70 -6.69 12.70
N SER A 404 7.75 -6.40 11.92
CA SER A 404 7.55 -6.10 10.49
C SER A 404 6.99 -7.32 9.76
N PHE A 405 6.25 -7.10 8.69
CA PHE A 405 5.44 -8.13 8.05
C PHE A 405 5.46 -8.01 6.53
N ASN A 406 4.93 -9.04 5.86
CA ASN A 406 4.66 -9.02 4.43
C ASN A 406 3.19 -9.31 4.10
N VAL A 407 2.59 -8.52 3.21
CA VAL A 407 1.18 -8.69 2.81
C VAL A 407 1.06 -9.83 1.80
N PRO A 408 0.14 -10.79 1.98
CA PRO A 408 -0.02 -11.93 1.08
C PRO A 408 -0.72 -11.56 -0.23
N LEU A 409 -0.29 -12.13 -1.36
CA LEU A 409 -0.87 -11.88 -2.69
C LEU A 409 -2.39 -12.14 -2.74
N GLY A 410 -2.86 -13.18 -2.04
CA GLY A 410 -4.27 -13.54 -1.98
C GLY A 410 -5.17 -12.46 -1.37
N ALA A 411 -4.60 -11.49 -0.66
CA ALA A 411 -5.35 -10.36 -0.10
C ALA A 411 -5.80 -9.34 -1.17
N LEU A 412 -5.22 -9.39 -2.38
CA LEU A 412 -5.57 -8.48 -3.49
C LEU A 412 -6.66 -9.06 -4.40
N ILE A 413 -7.01 -10.34 -4.23
CA ILE A 413 -7.79 -11.09 -5.22
C ILE A 413 -9.15 -11.47 -4.63
N PRO A 414 -10.27 -11.01 -5.21
CA PRO A 414 -11.60 -11.43 -4.80
C PRO A 414 -11.78 -12.94 -4.88
N LYS A 415 -12.39 -13.54 -3.85
CA LYS A 415 -12.50 -15.01 -3.77
C LYS A 415 -13.37 -15.62 -4.87
N GLN A 416 -14.44 -14.93 -5.27
CA GLN A 416 -15.47 -15.45 -6.19
C GLN A 416 -15.52 -14.70 -7.53
N TYR A 417 -14.97 -13.48 -7.57
CA TYR A 417 -15.03 -12.61 -8.73
C TYR A 417 -13.72 -12.67 -9.53
N THR A 418 -13.83 -12.37 -10.83
CA THR A 418 -12.70 -12.34 -11.77
C THR A 418 -12.65 -11.00 -12.50
N GLY A 419 -11.52 -10.69 -13.13
CA GLY A 419 -11.35 -9.43 -13.87
C GLY A 419 -11.09 -8.20 -13.00
N MET A 420 -11.03 -8.34 -11.66
CA MET A 420 -10.69 -7.25 -10.74
C MET A 420 -9.64 -7.67 -9.72
N ILE A 421 -8.70 -6.78 -9.44
CA ILE A 421 -7.70 -6.82 -8.38
C ILE A 421 -7.97 -5.62 -7.47
N ILE A 422 -7.76 -5.77 -6.16
CA ILE A 422 -7.92 -4.69 -5.19
C ILE A 422 -6.53 -4.22 -4.76
N ALA A 423 -6.33 -2.91 -4.76
CA ALA A 423 -5.14 -2.23 -4.28
C ALA A 423 -5.53 -1.20 -3.19
N GLU A 424 -4.62 -0.29 -2.88
CA GLU A 424 -4.81 0.74 -1.87
C GLU A 424 -5.14 0.14 -0.48
N LYS A 425 -6.02 0.80 0.29
CA LYS A 425 -6.41 0.41 1.65
C LYS A 425 -7.47 -0.69 1.69
N ALA A 426 -8.06 -1.05 0.56
CA ALA A 426 -9.24 -1.90 0.48
C ALA A 426 -8.96 -3.41 0.42
N ILE A 427 -7.69 -3.80 0.56
CA ILE A 427 -7.23 -5.19 0.51
C ILE A 427 -7.84 -6.06 1.62
N SER A 428 -7.73 -7.39 1.50
CA SER A 428 -8.32 -8.34 2.45
C SER A 428 -7.48 -8.50 3.71
N VAL A 429 -7.72 -7.61 4.67
CA VAL A 429 -7.10 -7.59 6.00
C VAL A 429 -8.19 -7.56 7.08
N SER A 430 -7.88 -7.94 8.31
CA SER A 430 -8.71 -7.57 9.46
C SER A 430 -8.68 -6.06 9.69
N ASN A 431 -9.70 -5.53 10.38
CA ASN A 431 -9.71 -4.14 10.81
C ASN A 431 -8.44 -3.80 11.65
N VAL A 432 -8.04 -4.71 12.55
CA VAL A 432 -6.81 -4.60 13.35
C VAL A 432 -5.59 -4.39 12.46
N VAL A 433 -5.37 -5.27 11.48
CA VAL A 433 -4.22 -5.18 10.56
C VAL A 433 -4.32 -4.03 9.55
N ASN A 434 -5.52 -3.51 9.27
CA ASN A 434 -5.67 -2.29 8.47
C ASN A 434 -4.92 -1.11 9.09
N GLY A 435 -4.82 -1.06 10.42
CA GLY A 435 -4.10 -0.03 11.18
C GLY A 435 -2.61 0.11 10.87
N THR A 436 -2.00 -0.88 10.20
CA THR A 436 -0.59 -0.84 9.79
C THR A 436 -0.41 -0.97 8.28
N THR A 437 -1.27 -1.76 7.61
CA THR A 437 -1.19 -1.95 6.14
C THR A 437 -1.61 -0.72 5.34
N ARG A 438 -2.39 0.19 5.93
CA ARG A 438 -2.88 1.43 5.29
C ARG A 438 -1.81 2.47 5.01
N LEU A 439 -0.61 2.32 5.55
CA LEU A 439 0.42 3.35 5.48
C LEU A 439 1.06 3.41 4.11
N GLN A 440 1.46 4.62 3.75
CA GLN A 440 1.77 5.01 2.39
C GLN A 440 2.88 4.16 1.75
N PRO A 441 4.00 3.83 2.42
CA PRO A 441 5.01 2.96 1.84
C PRO A 441 4.48 1.56 1.52
N CYS A 442 3.72 0.97 2.46
CA CYS A 442 3.11 -0.36 2.31
C CYS A 442 2.07 -0.35 1.19
N VAL A 443 1.25 0.69 1.12
CA VAL A 443 0.25 0.90 0.07
C VAL A 443 0.89 1.06 -1.31
N MET A 444 1.98 1.83 -1.43
CA MET A 444 2.70 2.00 -2.69
C MET A 444 3.28 0.67 -3.20
N LEU A 445 3.91 -0.11 -2.31
CA LEU A 445 4.45 -1.43 -2.63
C LEU A 445 3.34 -2.44 -2.98
N THR A 446 2.21 -2.37 -2.27
CA THR A 446 1.03 -3.21 -2.56
C THR A 446 0.42 -2.86 -3.92
N GLY A 447 0.37 -1.59 -4.27
CA GLY A 447 0.01 -1.13 -5.62
C GLY A 447 0.96 -1.66 -6.69
N GLN A 448 2.27 -1.59 -6.46
CA GLN A 448 3.27 -2.20 -7.35
C GLN A 448 2.98 -3.69 -7.57
N ALA A 449 2.69 -4.45 -6.50
CA ALA A 449 2.32 -5.86 -6.61
C ALA A 449 1.02 -6.09 -7.41
N ALA A 450 0.00 -5.26 -7.20
CA ALA A 450 -1.25 -5.31 -7.96
C ALA A 450 -1.00 -5.08 -9.47
N GLY A 451 -0.14 -4.13 -9.81
CA GLY A 451 0.28 -3.88 -11.19
C GLY A 451 1.03 -5.05 -11.82
N ALA A 452 1.96 -5.67 -11.09
CA ALA A 452 2.67 -6.86 -11.56
C ALA A 452 1.73 -8.05 -11.78
N LEU A 453 0.80 -8.29 -10.85
CA LEU A 453 -0.23 -9.32 -10.97
C LEU A 453 -1.13 -9.08 -12.19
N ALA A 454 -1.57 -7.83 -12.39
CA ALA A 454 -2.42 -7.46 -13.53
C ALA A 454 -1.69 -7.67 -14.87
N ALA A 455 -0.43 -7.23 -14.96
CA ALA A 455 0.34 -7.39 -16.19
C ALA A 455 0.58 -8.87 -16.55
N LEU A 456 0.95 -9.70 -15.56
CA LEU A 456 1.11 -11.15 -15.77
C LEU A 456 -0.20 -11.81 -16.17
N ALA A 457 -1.32 -11.42 -15.55
CA ALA A 457 -2.65 -11.91 -15.90
C ALA A 457 -3.00 -11.60 -17.36
N VAL A 458 -2.74 -10.38 -17.82
CA VAL A 458 -2.96 -9.96 -19.22
C VAL A 458 -2.06 -10.75 -20.18
N GLN A 459 -0.76 -10.81 -19.91
CA GLN A 459 0.23 -11.48 -20.77
C GLN A 459 -0.04 -12.98 -20.91
N GLN A 460 -0.48 -13.62 -19.83
CA GLN A 460 -0.80 -15.05 -19.81
C GLN A 460 -2.24 -15.35 -20.23
N GLN A 461 -3.06 -14.32 -20.48
CA GLN A 461 -4.49 -14.45 -20.78
C GLN A 461 -5.24 -15.26 -19.72
N LYS A 462 -4.94 -14.99 -18.44
CA LYS A 462 -5.51 -15.69 -17.28
C LYS A 462 -6.15 -14.69 -16.32
N ASN A 463 -7.11 -15.18 -15.54
CA ASN A 463 -7.58 -14.44 -14.37
C ASN A 463 -6.44 -14.28 -13.35
N ALA A 464 -6.40 -13.14 -12.66
CA ALA A 464 -5.43 -12.88 -11.58
C ALA A 464 -5.33 -14.03 -10.56
N SER A 465 -6.44 -14.67 -10.18
CA SER A 465 -6.47 -15.81 -9.26
C SER A 465 -5.69 -17.03 -9.74
N ARG A 466 -5.39 -17.13 -11.04
CA ARG A 466 -4.66 -18.23 -11.69
C ARG A 466 -3.21 -17.88 -12.02
N VAL A 467 -2.75 -16.66 -11.78
CA VAL A 467 -1.34 -16.29 -11.90
C VAL A 467 -0.56 -16.90 -10.74
N ALA A 468 0.59 -17.50 -11.02
CA ALA A 468 1.40 -18.13 -9.98
C ALA A 468 2.02 -17.09 -9.05
N VAL A 469 1.92 -17.32 -7.73
CA VAL A 469 2.46 -16.42 -6.70
C VAL A 469 3.95 -16.12 -6.93
N ARG A 470 4.73 -17.16 -7.27
CA ARG A 470 6.18 -17.07 -7.49
C ARG A 470 6.56 -16.19 -8.68
N GLU A 471 5.72 -16.12 -9.71
CA GLU A 471 5.97 -15.25 -10.87
C GLU A 471 5.76 -13.76 -10.51
N VAL A 472 4.72 -13.45 -9.72
CA VAL A 472 4.50 -12.09 -9.20
C VAL A 472 5.67 -11.67 -8.31
N GLN A 473 6.07 -12.53 -7.37
CA GLN A 473 7.24 -12.27 -6.52
C GLN A 473 8.52 -12.12 -7.34
N GLY A 474 8.70 -12.90 -8.42
CA GLY A 474 9.84 -12.76 -9.33
C GLY A 474 9.87 -11.40 -10.04
N ALA A 475 8.73 -10.90 -10.51
CA ALA A 475 8.63 -9.57 -11.12
C ALA A 475 8.96 -8.44 -10.11
N LEU A 476 8.54 -8.59 -8.86
CA LEU A 476 8.86 -7.68 -7.76
C LEU A 476 10.35 -7.67 -7.42
N LEU A 477 10.97 -8.85 -7.28
CA LEU A 477 12.40 -8.98 -7.01
C LEU A 477 13.26 -8.40 -8.15
N LYS A 478 12.82 -8.53 -9.41
CA LYS A 478 13.48 -7.90 -10.57
C LYS A 478 13.52 -6.37 -10.44
N SER A 479 12.50 -5.81 -9.80
CA SER A 479 12.39 -4.38 -9.47
C SER A 479 12.97 -4.05 -8.09
N LYS A 480 13.74 -4.96 -7.49
CA LYS A 480 14.36 -4.82 -6.16
C LYS A 480 13.36 -4.52 -5.05
N ALA A 481 12.10 -4.97 -5.18
CA ALA A 481 11.09 -4.88 -4.13
C ALA A 481 11.25 -6.03 -3.12
N TYR A 482 11.03 -5.74 -1.83
CA TYR A 482 11.00 -6.77 -0.79
C TYR A 482 9.77 -7.68 -0.93
N ILE A 483 9.96 -8.99 -0.70
CA ILE A 483 8.87 -9.96 -0.50
C ILE A 483 8.87 -10.55 0.91
N MET A 484 9.99 -10.39 1.64
CA MET A 484 10.18 -10.69 3.06
C MET A 484 10.73 -9.44 3.76
N PRO A 485 10.29 -9.10 4.98
CA PRO A 485 10.61 -7.82 5.64
C PRO A 485 11.98 -7.84 6.35
N TYR A 486 13.03 -8.31 5.67
CA TYR A 486 14.36 -8.46 6.26
C TYR A 486 15.08 -7.12 6.36
N TYR A 487 15.07 -6.55 7.55
CA TYR A 487 15.63 -5.24 7.89
C TYR A 487 17.14 -5.14 7.60
N ASP A 488 17.88 -6.21 7.87
CA ASP A 488 19.34 -6.30 7.74
C ASP A 488 19.82 -6.78 6.37
N VAL A 489 18.92 -6.89 5.39
CA VAL A 489 19.23 -7.31 4.02
C VAL A 489 18.70 -6.25 3.04
N PRO A 490 19.40 -5.11 2.86
CA PRO A 490 18.98 -4.05 1.94
C PRO A 490 18.95 -4.54 0.48
N PRO A 491 18.22 -3.88 -0.44
CA PRO A 491 18.24 -4.27 -1.86
C PRO A 491 19.60 -4.13 -2.55
N THR A 492 20.52 -3.39 -1.93
CA THR A 492 21.94 -3.26 -2.31
C THR A 492 22.80 -4.45 -1.86
N HIS A 493 22.31 -5.31 -0.98
CA HIS A 493 23.03 -6.52 -0.57
C HIS A 493 23.24 -7.43 -1.79
N PRO A 494 24.47 -7.92 -2.06
CA PRO A 494 24.76 -8.71 -3.27
C PRO A 494 23.84 -9.91 -3.47
N PHE A 495 23.51 -10.59 -2.37
CA PHE A 495 22.66 -11.78 -2.34
C PHE A 495 21.20 -11.51 -1.96
N PHE A 496 20.72 -10.26 -2.13
CA PHE A 496 19.36 -9.85 -1.78
C PHE A 496 18.30 -10.82 -2.33
N THR A 497 18.36 -11.13 -3.64
CA THR A 497 17.36 -11.97 -4.29
C THR A 497 17.38 -13.41 -3.77
N ASP A 498 18.56 -14.01 -3.57
CA ASP A 498 18.68 -15.37 -3.04
C ASP A 498 18.11 -15.48 -1.62
N ILE A 499 18.46 -14.52 -0.76
CA ILE A 499 17.97 -14.47 0.62
C ILE A 499 16.44 -14.30 0.65
N GLN A 500 15.89 -13.38 -0.13
CA GLN A 500 14.45 -13.13 -0.20
C GLN A 500 13.68 -14.37 -0.67
N LYS A 501 14.18 -15.06 -1.71
CA LYS A 501 13.57 -16.30 -2.22
C LYS A 501 13.58 -17.40 -1.18
N ILE A 502 14.71 -17.65 -0.52
CA ILE A 502 14.83 -18.70 0.51
C ILE A 502 13.98 -18.36 1.74
N GLY A 503 13.98 -17.10 2.17
CA GLY A 503 13.12 -16.64 3.24
C GLY A 503 11.63 -16.90 2.97
N ALA A 504 11.19 -16.66 1.74
CA ALA A 504 9.80 -16.88 1.29
C ALA A 504 9.42 -18.38 1.13
N THR A 505 10.35 -19.32 1.35
CA THR A 505 10.02 -20.74 1.53
C THR A 505 9.87 -21.10 3.02
N GLY A 506 10.33 -20.24 3.92
CA GLY A 506 10.39 -20.55 5.36
C GLY A 506 11.60 -21.41 5.72
N ILE A 507 12.56 -21.54 4.82
CA ILE A 507 13.90 -22.01 5.15
C ILE A 507 14.72 -20.82 5.63
N LEU A 508 15.53 -21.00 6.69
CA LEU A 508 16.29 -19.92 7.31
C LEU A 508 15.35 -18.79 7.78
N LYS A 509 14.34 -19.16 8.57
CA LYS A 509 13.34 -18.23 9.11
C LYS A 509 13.99 -17.01 9.76
N GLY A 510 13.38 -15.85 9.55
CA GLY A 510 13.79 -14.61 10.21
C GLY A 510 13.18 -14.49 11.61
N THR A 511 13.71 -13.56 12.40
CA THR A 511 13.24 -13.30 13.77
C THR A 511 12.57 -11.94 13.83
N GLY A 512 11.26 -11.92 14.10
CA GLY A 512 10.47 -10.70 14.26
C GLY A 512 10.64 -10.07 15.64
N GLN A 513 10.72 -8.74 15.69
CA GLN A 513 10.84 -7.96 16.92
C GLN A 513 10.11 -6.62 16.77
N PRO A 514 9.14 -6.30 17.65
CA PRO A 514 8.61 -4.95 17.75
C PRO A 514 9.69 -3.96 18.19
N ASN A 515 9.73 -2.77 17.58
CA ASN A 515 10.76 -1.78 17.87
C ASN A 515 10.23 -0.37 17.64
N ALA A 516 9.67 0.23 18.69
CA ALA A 516 9.09 1.57 18.66
C ALA A 516 8.23 1.78 17.39
N TRP A 517 8.55 2.77 16.56
CA TRP A 517 7.80 3.16 15.37
C TRP A 517 8.23 2.41 14.09
N ALA A 518 9.27 1.57 14.19
CA ALA A 518 9.85 0.85 13.06
C ALA A 518 10.25 -0.55 13.52
N ASN A 519 9.28 -1.46 13.45
CA ASN A 519 9.43 -2.86 13.80
C ASN A 519 10.39 -3.57 12.85
N ARG A 520 10.94 -4.71 13.28
CA ARG A 520 12.03 -5.37 12.55
C ARG A 520 11.78 -6.85 12.39
N THR A 521 12.28 -7.40 11.30
CA THR A 521 12.48 -8.84 11.13
C THR A 521 13.92 -9.02 10.66
N TRP A 522 14.70 -9.75 11.43
CA TRP A 522 16.12 -9.97 11.15
C TRP A 522 16.33 -11.29 10.43
N PHE A 523 17.12 -11.29 9.36
CA PHE A 523 17.57 -12.50 8.70
C PHE A 523 18.89 -13.02 9.29
N TYR A 524 19.75 -12.13 9.78
CA TYR A 524 21.12 -12.37 10.24
C TYR A 524 21.99 -13.04 9.16
N PRO A 525 22.30 -12.35 8.05
CA PRO A 525 22.98 -12.97 6.90
C PRO A 525 24.33 -13.59 7.29
N ASP A 526 25.09 -12.91 8.15
CA ASP A 526 26.45 -13.33 8.56
C ASP A 526 26.51 -14.34 9.70
N SER A 527 25.38 -14.66 10.34
CA SER A 527 25.37 -15.62 11.43
C SER A 527 25.36 -17.06 10.91
N THR A 528 25.68 -17.99 11.80
CA THR A 528 25.64 -19.44 11.53
C THR A 528 24.30 -20.04 11.96
N ILE A 529 24.00 -21.25 11.53
CA ILE A 529 22.78 -21.97 11.93
C ILE A 529 23.10 -23.36 12.49
N GLY A 530 22.31 -23.79 13.47
CA GLY A 530 22.37 -25.15 14.00
C GLY A 530 21.82 -26.19 13.01
N ALA A 531 22.46 -27.36 12.94
CA ALA A 531 22.09 -28.43 12.02
C ALA A 531 20.64 -28.92 12.22
N ALA A 532 20.19 -29.05 13.47
CA ALA A 532 18.83 -29.46 13.79
C ALA A 532 17.78 -28.45 13.30
N THR A 533 18.06 -27.15 13.43
CA THR A 533 17.19 -26.07 12.96
C THR A 533 17.07 -26.09 11.44
N LEU A 534 18.20 -26.17 10.72
CA LEU A 534 18.18 -26.25 9.28
C LEU A 534 17.47 -27.53 8.78
N ALA A 535 17.68 -28.66 9.45
CA ALA A 535 17.01 -29.91 9.13
C ALA A 535 15.48 -29.78 9.19
N LYS A 536 14.95 -29.16 10.25
CA LYS A 536 13.50 -28.92 10.39
C LYS A 536 12.94 -28.10 9.22
N ASP A 537 13.69 -27.10 8.78
CA ASP A 537 13.27 -26.18 7.72
C ASP A 537 13.31 -26.82 6.32
N ILE A 538 14.35 -27.58 6.00
CA ILE A 538 14.60 -28.06 4.63
C ILE A 538 13.91 -29.39 4.29
N ASN A 539 13.61 -30.21 5.29
CA ASN A 539 13.07 -31.56 5.08
C ASN A 539 11.70 -31.55 4.36
N GLU A 540 10.88 -30.51 4.54
CA GLU A 540 9.58 -30.32 3.85
C GLU A 540 9.75 -30.27 2.31
N TYR A 541 10.90 -29.79 1.84
CA TYR A 541 11.15 -29.51 0.43
C TYR A 541 11.79 -30.68 -0.34
N THR A 542 12.46 -31.59 0.39
CA THR A 542 13.34 -32.58 -0.24
C THR A 542 12.94 -34.02 0.04
N GLY A 543 12.18 -34.27 1.12
CA GLY A 543 11.96 -35.62 1.64
C GLY A 543 13.29 -36.35 1.94
N LEU A 544 14.34 -35.58 2.26
CA LEU A 544 15.66 -36.06 2.64
C LEU A 544 16.00 -35.52 4.01
N VAL A 545 16.46 -36.40 4.90
CA VAL A 545 16.97 -36.00 6.21
C VAL A 545 18.29 -35.26 6.01
N PHE A 546 18.34 -34.01 6.48
CA PHE A 546 19.60 -33.29 6.60
C PHE A 546 20.42 -33.86 7.76
N LEU A 547 21.63 -34.34 7.47
CA LEU A 547 22.55 -34.91 8.45
C LEU A 547 23.84 -34.09 8.50
N SER A 548 24.25 -33.70 9.70
CA SER A 548 25.57 -33.14 9.99
C SER A 548 26.15 -33.84 11.21
N LYS A 549 27.47 -34.03 11.23
CA LYS A 549 28.21 -34.50 12.41
C LYS A 549 28.48 -33.36 13.42
N ASN A 550 28.24 -32.12 13.01
CA ASN A 550 28.51 -30.91 13.80
C ASN A 550 27.20 -30.32 14.32
N GLN A 551 27.27 -29.62 15.46
CA GLN A 551 26.12 -28.85 15.96
C GLN A 551 25.78 -27.67 15.05
N ILE A 552 26.81 -26.99 14.54
CA ILE A 552 26.70 -25.89 13.58
C ILE A 552 26.94 -26.43 12.17
N VAL A 553 26.12 -25.98 11.22
CA VAL A 553 26.23 -26.38 9.81
C VAL A 553 27.52 -25.87 9.19
N THR A 554 28.28 -26.76 8.56
CA THR A 554 29.48 -26.41 7.77
C THR A 554 29.13 -26.26 6.28
N LEU A 555 30.01 -25.62 5.50
CA LEU A 555 29.87 -25.58 4.05
C LEU A 555 29.83 -26.99 3.44
N GLY A 556 30.68 -27.89 3.94
CA GLY A 556 30.72 -29.27 3.48
C GLY A 556 29.43 -30.04 3.74
N ASP A 557 28.69 -29.72 4.82
CA ASP A 557 27.39 -30.34 5.10
C ASP A 557 26.35 -29.96 4.04
N ILE A 558 26.26 -28.67 3.72
CA ILE A 558 25.31 -28.16 2.70
C ILE A 558 25.63 -28.71 1.33
N ILE A 559 26.89 -28.70 0.93
CA ILE A 559 27.30 -29.17 -0.40
C ILE A 559 26.98 -30.65 -0.55
N ARG A 560 27.35 -31.48 0.43
CA ARG A 560 27.04 -32.91 0.42
C ARG A 560 25.53 -33.15 0.35
N TYR A 561 24.74 -32.41 1.13
CA TYR A 561 23.29 -32.52 1.10
C TYR A 561 22.70 -32.23 -0.28
N ILE A 562 23.15 -31.14 -0.92
CA ILE A 562 22.73 -30.77 -2.28
C ILE A 562 23.13 -31.84 -3.30
N SER A 563 24.35 -32.40 -3.19
CA SER A 563 24.81 -33.49 -4.05
C SER A 563 23.90 -34.71 -3.95
N ILE A 564 23.56 -35.14 -2.73
CA ILE A 564 22.66 -36.27 -2.47
C ILE A 564 21.27 -36.00 -3.04
N TYR A 565 20.72 -34.79 -2.83
CA TYR A 565 19.43 -34.40 -3.38
C TYR A 565 19.41 -34.47 -4.92
N LYS A 566 20.45 -33.98 -5.58
CA LYS A 566 20.55 -34.02 -7.06
C LYS A 566 20.63 -35.44 -7.59
N GLN A 567 21.45 -36.29 -6.95
CA GLN A 567 21.57 -37.70 -7.29
C GLN A 567 20.22 -38.43 -7.14
N LYS A 568 19.53 -38.27 -6.00
CA LYS A 568 18.20 -38.88 -5.76
C LYS A 568 17.17 -38.46 -6.81
N ASN A 569 17.22 -37.23 -7.28
CA ASN A 569 16.28 -36.69 -8.27
C ASN A 569 16.73 -36.85 -9.72
N LYS A 570 17.75 -37.69 -10.00
CA LYS A 570 18.30 -37.95 -11.34
C LYS A 570 18.66 -36.66 -12.11
N LYS A 571 19.02 -35.60 -11.39
CA LYS A 571 19.52 -34.34 -11.97
C LYS A 571 21.05 -34.40 -12.03
N PRO A 572 21.72 -33.67 -12.95
CA PRO A 572 23.18 -33.61 -12.98
C PRO A 572 23.73 -33.34 -11.59
N GLY A 573 24.60 -34.22 -11.12
CA GLY A 573 25.18 -34.14 -9.79
C GLY A 573 25.91 -32.81 -9.61
N VAL A 574 25.73 -32.20 -8.44
CA VAL A 574 26.61 -31.10 -8.02
C VAL A 574 27.84 -31.78 -7.43
N SER A 575 28.91 -31.92 -8.22
CA SER A 575 30.20 -32.39 -7.72
C SER A 575 30.85 -31.28 -6.88
N MET A 576 31.72 -31.70 -5.95
CA MET A 576 32.50 -30.76 -5.13
C MET A 576 33.29 -29.78 -6.01
N GLU A 577 33.92 -30.30 -7.05
CA GLU A 577 34.69 -29.53 -8.03
C GLU A 577 33.82 -28.48 -8.75
N ASN A 578 32.56 -28.81 -9.06
CA ASN A 578 31.61 -27.86 -9.66
C ASN A 578 31.22 -26.73 -8.70
N VAL A 579 31.11 -27.00 -7.40
CA VAL A 579 30.85 -25.96 -6.40
C VAL A 579 32.05 -25.05 -6.24
N VAL A 580 33.26 -25.62 -6.10
CA VAL A 580 34.50 -24.85 -5.98
C VAL A 580 34.73 -23.97 -7.21
N LYS A 581 34.62 -24.53 -8.42
CA LYS A 581 34.74 -23.77 -9.68
C LYS A 581 33.74 -22.64 -9.79
N LYS A 582 32.52 -22.84 -9.28
CA LYS A 582 31.46 -21.81 -9.32
C LYS A 582 31.46 -20.89 -8.10
N TRP A 583 32.27 -21.16 -7.06
CA TRP A 583 32.26 -20.40 -5.82
C TRP A 583 32.56 -18.92 -6.05
N ALA A 584 33.67 -18.64 -6.75
CA ALA A 584 34.03 -17.28 -7.15
C ALA A 584 33.01 -16.66 -8.11
N ALA A 585 32.41 -17.46 -9.01
CA ALA A 585 31.37 -16.99 -9.94
C ALA A 585 30.03 -16.70 -9.25
N LEU A 586 29.82 -17.21 -8.04
CA LEU A 586 28.72 -16.85 -7.14
C LEU A 586 29.09 -15.65 -6.25
N GLU A 587 30.25 -15.01 -6.49
CA GLU A 587 30.77 -13.89 -5.70
C GLU A 587 30.97 -14.21 -4.22
N LEU A 588 31.06 -15.51 -3.88
CA LEU A 588 31.34 -15.98 -2.54
C LEU A 588 32.86 -16.01 -2.30
N LYS A 589 33.27 -15.76 -1.05
CA LYS A 589 34.69 -15.67 -0.64
C LYS A 589 35.04 -16.72 0.40
N ASN A 590 36.34 -16.91 0.66
CA ASN A 590 36.89 -17.75 1.74
C ASN A 590 36.29 -19.17 1.74
N PHE A 591 36.43 -19.91 0.63
CA PHE A 591 35.91 -21.28 0.56
C PHE A 591 36.74 -22.22 1.42
N GLU A 592 36.14 -22.78 2.46
CA GLU A 592 36.73 -23.85 3.27
C GLU A 592 35.64 -24.84 3.68
N MET A 593 35.89 -26.14 3.55
CA MET A 593 34.84 -27.15 3.73
C MET A 593 34.38 -27.29 5.18
N ASN A 594 35.31 -27.21 6.12
CA ASN A 594 35.07 -27.52 7.53
C ASN A 594 34.64 -26.28 8.34
N ARG A 595 34.67 -25.09 7.75
CA ARG A 595 34.19 -23.90 8.45
C ARG A 595 32.68 -23.87 8.51
N SER A 596 32.17 -23.20 9.53
CA SER A 596 30.74 -22.89 9.65
C SER A 596 30.26 -22.10 8.44
N ALA A 597 29.11 -22.52 7.91
CA ALA A 597 28.42 -21.83 6.84
C ALA A 597 27.63 -20.65 7.39
N LYS A 598 27.74 -19.49 6.76
CA LYS A 598 26.89 -18.35 7.06
C LYS A 598 25.52 -18.52 6.42
N ARG A 599 24.48 -17.96 7.03
CA ARG A 599 23.09 -18.09 6.54
C ARG A 599 22.91 -17.58 5.12
N PHE A 600 23.54 -16.46 4.73
CA PHE A 600 23.47 -15.99 3.34
C PHE A 600 24.10 -16.99 2.36
N GLU A 601 25.19 -17.64 2.74
CA GLU A 601 25.86 -18.63 1.89
C GLU A 601 24.92 -19.81 1.69
N ILE A 602 24.33 -20.34 2.77
CA ILE A 602 23.33 -21.40 2.71
C ILE A 602 22.19 -20.99 1.78
N ALA A 603 21.68 -19.76 1.89
CA ALA A 603 20.61 -19.27 1.02
C ALA A 603 21.01 -19.29 -0.47
N VAL A 604 22.20 -18.80 -0.80
CA VAL A 604 22.73 -18.81 -2.18
C VAL A 604 22.86 -20.24 -2.71
N LEU A 605 23.47 -21.15 -1.95
CA LEU A 605 23.67 -22.55 -2.40
C LEU A 605 22.32 -23.26 -2.59
N LEU A 606 21.38 -23.08 -1.65
CA LEU A 606 20.04 -23.65 -1.75
C LEU A 606 19.26 -23.07 -2.92
N ASN A 607 19.25 -21.75 -3.11
CA ASN A 607 18.52 -21.14 -4.23
C ASN A 607 19.09 -21.60 -5.57
N LYS A 608 20.42 -21.69 -5.68
CA LYS A 608 21.09 -22.09 -6.92
C LYS A 608 20.83 -23.53 -7.32
N TRP A 609 20.91 -24.47 -6.38
CA TRP A 609 20.89 -25.89 -6.71
C TRP A 609 19.67 -26.65 -6.22
N LEU A 610 19.13 -26.35 -5.04
CA LEU A 610 17.87 -26.94 -4.62
C LEU A 610 16.69 -26.24 -5.33
N ASN A 611 16.78 -24.92 -5.47
CA ASN A 611 15.78 -24.03 -6.04
C ASN A 611 14.36 -24.28 -5.47
N PRO A 612 14.19 -24.26 -4.12
CA PRO A 612 12.90 -24.59 -3.51
C PRO A 612 11.82 -23.54 -3.80
N PHE A 613 12.21 -22.30 -4.13
CA PHE A 613 11.29 -21.22 -4.40
C PHE A 613 10.66 -21.31 -5.80
N ASP A 614 11.47 -21.48 -6.86
CA ASP A 614 10.94 -21.52 -8.23
C ASP A 614 10.45 -22.93 -8.62
N ALA A 615 11.03 -24.00 -8.06
CA ALA A 615 10.70 -25.36 -8.47
C ALA A 615 9.41 -25.91 -7.84
N LEU A 616 8.98 -25.38 -6.68
CA LEU A 616 7.78 -25.85 -5.98
C LEU A 616 6.73 -24.74 -5.92
N PRO A 617 5.63 -24.87 -6.68
CA PRO A 617 4.57 -23.88 -6.66
C PRO A 617 3.80 -23.89 -5.33
N ILE A 618 3.27 -22.74 -4.97
CA ILE A 618 2.39 -22.55 -3.80
C ILE A 618 1.04 -21.98 -4.24
N ASN A 619 -0.01 -22.30 -3.49
CA ASN A 619 -1.30 -21.65 -3.65
C ASN A 619 -1.36 -20.30 -2.89
N HIS A 620 -2.49 -19.58 -3.01
CA HIS A 620 -2.69 -18.29 -2.35
C HIS A 620 -2.80 -18.37 -0.82
N GLN A 621 -2.83 -19.57 -0.24
CA GLN A 621 -2.73 -19.81 1.21
C GLN A 621 -1.31 -20.20 1.65
N GLY A 622 -0.32 -20.13 0.75
CA GLY A 622 1.08 -20.44 1.01
C GLY A 622 1.42 -21.94 1.05
N LYS A 623 0.44 -22.82 0.82
CA LYS A 623 0.66 -24.27 0.83
C LYS A 623 1.30 -24.74 -0.46
N LEU A 624 2.25 -25.67 -0.37
CA LEU A 624 2.86 -26.31 -1.52
C LEU A 624 1.80 -27.06 -2.34
N ILE A 625 1.81 -26.85 -3.65
CA ILE A 625 0.95 -27.59 -4.59
C ILE A 625 1.72 -28.85 -4.97
N THR A 626 1.26 -30.01 -4.49
CA THR A 626 1.82 -31.31 -4.86
C THR A 626 0.91 -31.95 -5.90
N SER A 627 1.40 -32.94 -6.66
CA SER A 627 0.59 -33.64 -7.67
C SER A 627 -0.69 -34.33 -7.11
N LYS A 628 -0.84 -34.40 -5.77
CA LYS A 628 -2.02 -34.95 -5.08
C LYS A 628 -3.09 -33.91 -4.73
N THR A 629 -2.86 -32.61 -4.98
CA THR A 629 -3.76 -31.51 -4.58
C THR A 629 -4.22 -30.62 -5.75
N GLN A 630 -4.09 -31.09 -6.99
CA GLN A 630 -4.63 -30.41 -8.18
C GLN A 630 -6.10 -30.75 -8.43
#